data_AF-A0A956W1S3-F1
#
_entry.id   AF-A0A956W1S3-F1
#
_cell.length_a   1.000
_cell.length_b   1.000
_cell.length_c   1.000
_cell.angle_alpha   90.00
_cell.angle_beta   90.00
_cell.angle_gamma   90.00
#
_symmetry.space_group_name_H-M   'P 1'
#
loop_
_entity.id
_entity.type
_entity.pdbx_description
1 polymer ?
#
loop_
_entity_poly.entity_id
_entity_poly.type
_entity_poly.pdbx_seq_one_letter_code
_entity_poly.pdbx_strand_id
1 'polypeptide(L)'
;MSASASLTDWADLSAASPDERHEGMVRAFGAISVLDEEARIGNCAVLLDQEASLDDRALQAMAASRLRSLAAMDPNAAARVTAAFDRAEKQQPAAIGMRRVSALQTAARGLSLDEVSKVEAFMPAIREMAGLGPARREQPIAAGDLIV
;
A
#
# COMPACT_ATOMS: atom_id res chain seq x y z
N MET A 1 11.67 -7.09 27.11
CA MET A 1 11.97 -7.56 25.74
C MET A 1 10.70 -8.23 25.22
N SER A 2 9.82 -7.48 24.57
CA SER A 2 8.61 -8.07 23.97
C SER A 2 8.98 -8.58 22.59
N ALA A 3 8.94 -9.88 22.40
CA ALA A 3 8.95 -10.46 21.06
C ALA A 3 7.65 -10.05 20.38
N SER A 4 7.72 -9.17 19.37
CA SER A 4 6.59 -8.94 18.47
C SER A 4 6.33 -10.23 17.71
N ALA A 5 5.40 -11.05 18.21
CA ALA A 5 4.83 -12.12 17.41
C ALA A 5 4.14 -11.48 16.21
N SER A 6 4.61 -11.81 15.00
CA SER A 6 3.92 -11.42 13.77
C SER A 6 2.49 -11.95 13.84
N LEU A 7 1.50 -11.09 13.68
CA LEU A 7 0.08 -11.50 13.69
C LEU A 7 -0.30 -12.32 12.45
N THR A 8 0.63 -12.45 11.50
CA THR A 8 0.39 -13.04 10.19
C THR A 8 1.66 -13.72 9.69
N ASP A 9 1.49 -14.90 9.11
CA ASP A 9 2.54 -15.56 8.34
C ASP A 9 2.47 -15.03 6.89
N TRP A 10 3.30 -14.03 6.56
CA TRP A 10 3.29 -13.48 5.20
C TRP A 10 3.99 -14.37 4.18
N ALA A 11 4.80 -15.34 4.62
CA ALA A 11 5.37 -16.34 3.73
C ALA A 11 4.26 -17.22 3.18
N ASP A 12 3.34 -17.68 4.03
CA ASP A 12 2.15 -18.43 3.62
C ASP A 12 1.27 -17.61 2.66
N LEU A 13 1.00 -16.35 2.98
CA LEU A 13 0.21 -15.48 2.09
C LEU A 13 0.87 -15.25 0.73
N SER A 14 2.20 -15.21 0.66
CA SER A 14 2.92 -15.02 -0.60
C SER A 14 2.77 -16.21 -1.56
N ALA A 15 2.58 -17.41 -1.01
CA ALA A 15 2.35 -18.65 -1.76
C ALA A 15 0.86 -18.88 -2.08
N ALA A 16 -0.05 -18.23 -1.35
CA ALA A 16 -1.49 -18.38 -1.52
C ALA A 16 -2.00 -17.86 -2.88
N SER A 17 -3.20 -18.31 -3.28
CA SER A 17 -3.88 -17.79 -4.47
C SER A 17 -4.17 -16.28 -4.35
N PRO A 18 -4.44 -15.56 -5.46
CA PRO A 18 -4.69 -14.13 -5.41
C PRO A 18 -5.83 -13.72 -4.45
N ASP A 19 -6.91 -14.50 -4.42
CA ASP A 19 -8.09 -14.22 -3.60
C ASP A 19 -7.81 -14.50 -2.12
N GLU A 20 -7.23 -15.65 -1.79
CA GLU A 20 -6.84 -16.00 -0.41
C GLU A 20 -5.82 -15.00 0.15
N ARG A 21 -4.87 -14.58 -0.67
CA ARG A 21 -3.88 -13.57 -0.30
C ARG A 21 -4.52 -12.22 -0.02
N HIS A 22 -5.46 -11.80 -0.86
CA HIS A 22 -6.20 -10.56 -0.67
C HIS A 22 -7.02 -10.60 0.63
N GLU A 23 -7.82 -11.64 0.84
CA GLU A 23 -8.62 -11.79 2.07
C GLU A 23 -7.75 -11.87 3.33
N GLY A 24 -6.64 -12.62 3.24
CA GLY A 24 -5.65 -12.71 4.30
C GLY A 24 -5.01 -11.36 4.64
N MET A 25 -4.63 -10.59 3.62
CA MET A 25 -4.08 -9.25 3.79
C MET A 25 -5.10 -8.25 4.35
N VAL A 26 -6.36 -8.29 3.93
CA VAL A 26 -7.43 -7.45 4.51
C VAL A 26 -7.58 -7.75 6.00
N ARG A 27 -7.61 -9.03 6.39
CA ARG A 27 -7.69 -9.44 7.80
C ARG A 27 -6.46 -8.97 8.59
N ALA A 28 -5.27 -9.20 8.04
CA ALA A 28 -4.00 -8.83 8.67
C ALA A 28 -3.88 -7.32 8.86
N PHE A 29 -4.16 -6.52 7.83
CA PHE A 29 -4.12 -5.05 7.93
C PHE A 29 -5.22 -4.51 8.83
N GLY A 30 -6.40 -5.13 8.86
CA GLY A 30 -7.45 -4.83 9.84
C GLY A 30 -6.94 -4.98 11.27
N ALA A 31 -6.33 -6.13 11.59
CA ALA A 31 -5.74 -6.40 12.90
C ALA A 31 -4.58 -5.45 13.23
N ILE A 32 -3.72 -5.14 12.27
CA ILE A 32 -2.62 -4.19 12.44
C ILE A 32 -3.17 -2.79 12.72
N SER A 33 -4.22 -2.35 12.02
CA SER A 33 -4.71 -0.97 12.10
C SER A 33 -5.18 -0.53 13.50
N VAL A 34 -5.46 -1.47 14.40
CA VAL A 34 -5.93 -1.23 15.79
C VAL A 34 -4.84 -1.39 16.85
N LEU A 35 -3.64 -1.86 16.47
CA LEU A 35 -2.50 -1.91 17.39
C LEU A 35 -2.02 -0.51 17.76
N ASP A 36 -1.18 -0.38 18.77
CA ASP A 36 -0.44 0.85 19.02
C ASP A 36 0.58 1.15 17.90
N GLU A 37 1.13 2.36 17.91
CA GLU A 37 2.01 2.82 16.84
C GLU A 37 3.29 2.00 16.69
N GLU A 38 3.93 1.61 17.79
CA GLU A 38 5.17 0.84 17.78
C GLU A 38 4.91 -0.56 17.21
N ALA A 39 3.87 -1.23 17.68
CA ALA A 39 3.48 -2.55 17.21
C ALA A 39 3.03 -2.53 15.74
N ARG A 40 2.35 -1.47 15.28
CA ARG A 40 2.01 -1.30 13.85
C ARG A 40 3.26 -1.20 12.98
N ILE A 41 4.20 -0.34 13.36
CA ILE A 41 5.46 -0.17 12.61
C ILE A 41 6.23 -1.48 12.58
N GLY A 42 6.32 -2.19 13.71
CA GLY A 42 6.99 -3.49 13.80
C GLY A 42 6.37 -4.54 12.87
N ASN A 43 5.05 -4.67 12.83
CA ASN A 43 4.38 -5.62 11.92
C ASN A 43 4.59 -5.25 10.44
N CYS A 44 4.56 -3.96 10.10
CA CYS A 44 4.84 -3.50 8.74
C CYS A 44 6.30 -3.77 8.35
N ALA A 45 7.25 -3.57 9.27
CA ALA A 45 8.66 -3.87 9.04
C ALA A 45 8.90 -5.37 8.77
N VAL A 46 8.24 -6.26 9.52
CA VAL A 46 8.31 -7.71 9.28
C VAL A 46 7.84 -8.06 7.87
N LEU A 47 6.73 -7.49 7.40
CA LEU A 47 6.29 -7.72 6.02
C LEU A 47 7.32 -7.21 5.00
N LEU A 48 7.87 -6.01 5.21
CA LEU A 48 8.86 -5.42 4.31
C LEU A 48 10.15 -6.26 4.23
N ASP A 49 10.57 -6.88 5.34
CA ASP A 49 11.70 -7.80 5.38
C ASP A 49 11.38 -9.10 4.61
N GLN A 50 10.17 -9.63 4.77
CA GLN A 50 9.74 -10.82 4.01
C GLN A 50 9.65 -10.53 2.51
N GLU A 51 9.08 -9.39 2.12
CA GLU A 51 9.05 -8.93 0.72
C GLU A 51 10.45 -8.82 0.10
N ALA A 52 11.46 -8.42 0.88
CA ALA A 52 12.84 -8.30 0.40
C ALA A 52 13.43 -9.65 -0.05
N SER A 53 12.96 -10.76 0.54
CA SER A 53 13.41 -12.13 0.24
C SER A 53 12.64 -12.83 -0.89
N LEU A 54 11.51 -12.28 -1.32
CA LEU A 54 10.71 -12.83 -2.41
C LEU A 54 11.42 -12.65 -3.76
N ASP A 55 11.11 -13.49 -4.74
CA ASP A 55 11.44 -13.22 -6.14
C ASP A 55 10.56 -12.10 -6.74
N ASP A 56 10.91 -11.60 -7.92
CA ASP A 56 10.21 -10.44 -8.52
C ASP A 56 8.73 -10.72 -8.81
N ARG A 57 8.40 -11.96 -9.18
CA ARG A 57 7.02 -12.34 -9.50
C ARG A 57 6.17 -12.41 -8.24
N ALA A 58 6.68 -13.04 -7.18
CA ALA A 58 6.03 -13.11 -5.89
C ALA A 58 5.91 -11.72 -5.25
N LEU A 59 6.95 -10.89 -5.36
CA LEU A 59 6.94 -9.51 -4.88
C LEU A 59 5.87 -8.66 -5.59
N GLN A 60 5.76 -8.75 -6.92
CA GLN A 60 4.72 -8.04 -7.68
C GLN A 60 3.32 -8.50 -7.26
N ALA A 61 3.10 -9.81 -7.11
CA ALA A 61 1.83 -10.35 -6.69
C ALA A 61 1.47 -9.92 -5.24
N MET A 62 2.45 -9.88 -4.33
CA MET A 62 2.28 -9.34 -2.99
C MET A 62 1.94 -7.85 -3.00
N ALA A 63 2.66 -7.04 -3.79
CA ALA A 63 2.38 -5.61 -3.93
C ALA A 63 0.98 -5.35 -4.48
N ALA A 64 0.51 -6.15 -5.45
CA ALA A 64 -0.85 -6.07 -5.98
C ALA A 64 -1.91 -6.36 -4.91
N SER A 65 -1.78 -7.48 -4.20
CA SER A 65 -2.71 -7.80 -3.11
C SER A 65 -2.66 -6.77 -1.99
N ARG A 66 -1.50 -6.18 -1.68
CA ARG A 66 -1.37 -5.12 -0.68
C ARG A 66 -2.20 -3.90 -1.07
N LEU A 67 -2.03 -3.39 -2.29
CA LEU A 67 -2.76 -2.21 -2.76
C LEU A 67 -4.28 -2.45 -2.81
N ARG A 68 -4.72 -3.62 -3.31
CA ARG A 68 -6.15 -3.97 -3.32
C ARG A 68 -6.72 -4.10 -1.91
N SER A 69 -5.95 -4.67 -0.99
CA SER A 69 -6.39 -4.81 0.41
C SER A 69 -6.53 -3.45 1.08
N LEU A 70 -5.59 -2.53 0.86
CA LEU A 70 -5.71 -1.15 1.35
C LEU A 70 -6.92 -0.43 0.73
N ALA A 71 -7.21 -0.66 -0.55
CA ALA A 71 -8.39 -0.10 -1.22
C ALA A 71 -9.72 -0.65 -0.65
N ALA A 72 -9.71 -1.85 -0.09
CA ALA A 72 -10.89 -2.50 0.49
C ALA A 72 -11.14 -2.14 1.97
N MET A 73 -10.18 -1.48 2.64
CA MET A 73 -10.27 -1.11 4.05
C MET A 73 -11.05 0.19 4.28
N ASP A 74 -11.47 0.41 5.53
CA ASP A 74 -11.86 1.73 6.00
C ASP A 74 -10.70 2.74 5.78
N PRO A 75 -10.96 3.94 5.22
CA PRO A 75 -9.90 4.89 4.89
C PRO A 75 -9.03 5.30 6.08
N ASN A 76 -9.59 5.43 7.29
CA ASN A 76 -8.80 5.79 8.46
C ASN A 76 -7.91 4.62 8.90
N ALA A 77 -8.40 3.38 8.82
CA ALA A 77 -7.60 2.19 9.07
C ALA A 77 -6.47 2.04 8.04
N ALA A 78 -6.76 2.22 6.75
CA ALA A 78 -5.79 2.17 5.67
C ALA A 78 -4.71 3.25 5.82
N ALA A 79 -5.10 4.47 6.19
CA ALA A 79 -4.16 5.57 6.44
C ALA A 79 -3.19 5.27 7.60
N ARG A 80 -3.68 4.67 8.70
CA ARG A 80 -2.82 4.26 9.84
C ARG A 80 -1.81 3.19 9.43
N VAL A 81 -2.24 2.21 8.63
CA VAL A 81 -1.36 1.14 8.13
C VAL A 81 -0.34 1.71 7.14
N THR A 82 -0.76 2.57 6.22
CA THR A 82 0.13 3.23 5.24
C THR A 82 1.18 4.08 5.94
N ALA A 83 0.80 4.88 6.93
CA ALA A 83 1.76 5.66 7.72
C ALA A 83 2.76 4.79 8.50
N ALA A 84 2.36 3.58 8.90
CA ALA A 84 3.27 2.62 9.53
C ALA A 84 4.27 2.03 8.51
N PHE A 85 3.82 1.71 7.29
CA PHE A 85 4.73 1.34 6.20
C PHE A 85 5.74 2.43 5.89
N ASP A 86 5.32 3.69 5.73
CA ASP A 86 6.23 4.81 5.45
C ASP A 86 7.33 4.95 6.51
N ARG A 87 6.99 4.70 7.78
CA ARG A 87 7.96 4.73 8.88
C ARG A 87 8.86 3.51 8.91
N ALA A 88 8.32 2.34 8.62
CA ALA A 88 9.10 1.11 8.53
C ALA A 88 10.08 1.16 7.34
N GLU A 89 9.66 1.68 6.19
CA GLU A 89 10.52 1.84 5.00
C GLU A 89 11.71 2.76 5.23
N LYS A 90 11.55 3.83 6.03
CA LYS A 90 12.65 4.73 6.41
C LYS A 90 13.76 4.05 7.21
N GLN A 91 13.48 2.88 7.80
CA GLN A 91 14.44 2.09 8.57
C GLN A 91 15.16 1.04 7.72
N GLN A 92 14.77 0.89 6.45
CA GLN A 92 15.28 -0.15 5.55
C GLN A 92 16.44 0.34 4.67
N PRO A 93 17.38 -0.54 4.26
CA PRO A 93 18.42 -0.19 3.29
C PRO A 93 17.83 0.30 1.95
N ALA A 94 18.40 1.39 1.42
CA ALA A 94 17.90 2.06 0.20
C ALA A 94 17.81 1.13 -1.04
N ALA A 95 18.71 0.15 -1.15
CA ALA A 95 18.72 -0.81 -2.26
C ALA A 95 17.44 -1.67 -2.32
N ILE A 96 16.87 -2.01 -1.16
CA ILE A 96 15.62 -2.79 -1.07
C ILE A 96 14.42 -1.91 -1.46
N GLY A 97 14.47 -0.61 -1.13
CA GLY A 97 13.43 0.36 -1.46
C GLY A 97 13.14 0.45 -2.96
N MET A 98 14.17 0.54 -3.81
CA MET A 98 13.97 0.70 -5.26
C MET A 98 13.20 -0.48 -5.89
N ARG A 99 13.54 -1.71 -5.50
CA ARG A 99 12.88 -2.92 -6.01
C ARG A 99 11.40 -2.95 -5.64
N ARG A 100 11.06 -2.56 -4.40
CA ARG A 100 9.67 -2.46 -3.93
C ARG A 100 8.89 -1.36 -4.66
N VAL A 101 9.52 -0.21 -4.92
CA VAL A 101 8.89 0.87 -5.68
C VAL A 101 8.52 0.40 -7.09
N SER A 102 9.40 -0.34 -7.78
CA SER A 102 9.08 -0.90 -9.09
C SER A 102 7.94 -1.92 -9.05
N ALA A 103 7.87 -2.74 -8.00
CA ALA A 103 6.76 -3.68 -7.79
C ALA A 103 5.44 -2.94 -7.52
N LEU A 104 5.45 -1.90 -6.68
CA LEU A 104 4.29 -1.05 -6.42
C LEU A 104 3.79 -0.34 -7.67
N GLN A 105 4.68 0.19 -8.51
CA GLN A 105 4.31 0.82 -9.77
C GLN A 105 3.63 -0.16 -10.72
N THR A 106 4.21 -1.36 -10.85
CA THR A 106 3.62 -2.43 -11.66
C THR A 106 2.24 -2.83 -11.13
N ALA A 107 2.10 -2.98 -9.82
CA ALA A 107 0.86 -3.32 -9.15
C ALA A 107 -0.21 -2.21 -9.32
N ALA A 108 0.17 -0.94 -9.17
CA ALA A 108 -0.71 0.21 -9.29
C ALA A 108 -1.37 0.30 -10.68
N ARG A 109 -0.64 -0.06 -11.74
CA ARG A 109 -1.18 -0.11 -13.12
C ARG A 109 -2.26 -1.18 -13.31
N GLY A 110 -2.32 -2.17 -12.40
CA GLY A 110 -3.32 -3.24 -12.41
C GLY A 110 -4.55 -2.97 -11.54
N LEU A 111 -4.65 -1.78 -10.94
CA LEU A 111 -5.82 -1.35 -10.18
C LEU A 111 -6.89 -0.76 -11.09
N SER A 112 -8.15 -0.94 -10.70
CA SER A 112 -9.28 -0.20 -11.27
C SER A 112 -9.24 1.28 -10.85
N LEU A 113 -9.95 2.14 -11.59
CA LEU A 113 -10.03 3.56 -11.26
C LEU A 113 -10.61 3.81 -9.86
N ASP A 114 -11.61 3.03 -9.45
CA ASP A 114 -12.20 3.11 -8.11
C ASP A 114 -11.18 2.75 -7.02
N GLU A 115 -10.41 1.67 -7.21
CA GLU A 115 -9.34 1.30 -6.28
C GLU A 115 -8.25 2.37 -6.21
N VAL A 116 -7.84 2.94 -7.35
CA VAL A 116 -6.87 4.05 -7.37
C VAL A 116 -7.40 5.25 -6.58
N SER A 117 -8.65 5.66 -6.80
CA SER A 117 -9.26 6.78 -6.08
C SER A 117 -9.33 6.54 -4.57
N LYS A 118 -9.63 5.31 -4.13
CA LYS A 118 -9.63 4.95 -2.71
C LYS A 118 -8.24 5.03 -2.09
N VAL A 119 -7.23 4.50 -2.78
CA VAL A 119 -5.84 4.51 -2.29
C VAL A 119 -5.22 5.91 -2.33
N GLU A 120 -5.59 6.74 -3.31
CA GLU A 120 -5.10 8.11 -3.49
C GLU A 120 -5.33 8.99 -2.25
N ALA A 121 -6.40 8.72 -1.50
CA ALA A 121 -6.74 9.46 -0.27
C ALA A 121 -5.66 9.39 0.83
N PHE A 122 -4.85 8.33 0.84
CA PHE A 122 -3.79 8.13 1.84
C PHE A 122 -2.42 7.79 1.25
N MET A 123 -2.34 7.55 -0.06
CA MET A 123 -1.10 7.39 -0.81
C MET A 123 -1.19 8.18 -2.13
N PRO A 124 -1.00 9.52 -2.11
CA PRO A 124 -1.23 10.36 -3.29
C PRO A 124 -0.41 9.97 -4.53
N ALA A 125 0.80 9.42 -4.32
CA ALA A 125 1.66 8.96 -5.39
C ALA A 125 1.08 7.79 -6.22
N ILE A 126 0.04 7.10 -5.72
CA ILE A 126 -0.55 5.93 -6.40
C ILE A 126 -1.08 6.27 -7.79
N ARG A 127 -1.58 7.49 -7.99
CA ARG A 127 -2.14 7.95 -9.26
C ARG A 127 -1.07 8.08 -10.34
N GLU A 128 0.09 8.62 -9.97
CA GLU A 128 1.27 8.69 -10.83
C GLU A 128 1.79 7.28 -11.12
N MET A 129 1.88 6.43 -10.10
CA MET A 129 2.30 5.04 -10.24
C MET A 129 1.40 4.23 -11.18
N ALA A 130 0.09 4.48 -11.14
CA ALA A 130 -0.90 3.88 -12.04
C ALA A 130 -0.86 4.45 -13.48
N GLY A 131 -0.04 5.47 -13.75
CA GLY A 131 0.09 6.09 -15.08
C GLY A 131 -1.04 7.05 -15.43
N LEU A 132 -1.84 7.49 -14.46
CA LEU A 132 -2.99 8.37 -14.67
C LEU A 132 -2.64 9.87 -14.60
N GLY A 133 -1.35 10.19 -14.39
CA GLY A 133 -0.85 11.55 -14.20
C GLY A 133 -1.35 12.22 -12.92
N PRO A 134 -0.96 13.47 -12.65
CA PRO A 134 -1.54 14.21 -11.54
C PRO A 134 -3.05 14.39 -11.75
N ALA A 135 -3.84 14.30 -10.68
CA ALA A 135 -5.25 14.68 -10.75
C ALA A 135 -5.31 16.10 -11.33
N ARG A 136 -6.08 16.30 -12.42
CA ARG A 136 -6.34 17.66 -12.89
C ARG A 136 -6.94 18.41 -11.71
N ARG A 137 -6.18 19.36 -11.15
CA ARG A 137 -6.77 20.41 -10.33
C ARG A 137 -7.79 21.07 -11.25
N GLU A 138 -9.07 20.89 -10.97
CA GLU A 138 -10.09 21.74 -11.56
C GLU A 138 -9.70 23.16 -11.15
N GLN A 139 -9.02 23.88 -12.05
CA GLN A 139 -8.96 25.32 -11.93
C GLN A 139 -10.42 25.76 -11.99
N PRO A 140 -10.93 26.48 -10.99
CA PRO A 140 -12.23 27.11 -11.15
C PRO A 140 -12.12 27.96 -12.41
N ILE A 141 -12.94 27.64 -13.41
CA ILE A 141 -13.15 28.52 -14.55
C ILE A 141 -13.64 29.80 -13.91
N ALA A 142 -12.78 30.82 -13.87
CA ALA A 142 -13.18 32.13 -13.40
C ALA A 142 -14.33 32.57 -14.30
N ALA A 143 -15.54 32.52 -13.77
CA ALA A 143 -16.72 33.09 -14.41
C ALA A 143 -16.51 34.60 -14.43
N GLY A 144 -15.93 35.10 -15.51
CA GLY A 144 -15.64 36.53 -15.63
C GLY A 144 -14.62 36.81 -16.70
N ASP A 145 -15.01 36.64 -17.96
CA ASP A 145 -14.62 37.53 -19.05
C ASP A 145 -15.57 37.31 -20.22
N LEU A 146 -16.81 37.76 -20.00
CA LEU A 146 -17.73 38.12 -21.06
C LEU A 146 -17.78 39.64 -21.06
N ILE A 147 -16.73 40.25 -21.64
CA ILE A 147 -16.75 41.67 -21.98
C ILE A 147 -17.27 41.78 -23.41
N VAL A 148 -18.33 42.58 -23.50
CA VAL A 148 -19.12 42.98 -24.67
C VAL A 148 -18.26 43.61 -25.76
#